data_AF-A0A838VRZ8-F1
#
_entry.id   AF-A0A838VRZ8-F1
#
_cell.length_a   1.000
_cell.length_b   1.000
_cell.length_c   1.000
_cell.angle_alpha   90.00
_cell.angle_beta   90.00
_cell.angle_gamma   90.00
#
_symmetry.space_group_name_H-M   'P 1'
#
loop_
_entity.id
_entity.type
_entity.pdbx_description
1 polymer ?
#
loop_
_entity_poly.entity_id
_entity_poly.type
_entity_poly.pdbx_seq_one_letter_code
_entity_poly.pdbx_strand_id
1 'polypeptide(L)'
;MVKKYVFLLLFVCLQNGTIFSGGSLSSGKQESVSKPVNVEKKHLFSRGSGYWTDPADESTTGWFSQLTSPASQRENWYKVSPYVAEFWCAISNVGFLYVGYKHRSPELMAAGLASLLSHSIPKQWLLSVDKAGVLFVLSKVLREYKVFKDNPKLLAPVGLAGLINLTDAYLARNKGYTLPHVVWHLSAALLADVVLTAAKR
;
A
#
# COMPACT_ATOMS: atom_id res chain seq x y z
N MET A 1 16.98 33.41 1.28
CA MET A 1 16.37 32.92 2.54
C MET A 1 15.66 31.57 2.33
N VAL A 2 16.39 30.47 2.15
CA VAL A 2 15.81 29.11 2.26
C VAL A 2 16.83 28.22 2.97
N LYS A 3 16.99 28.47 4.27
CA LYS A 3 17.55 27.52 5.24
C LYS A 3 16.37 27.05 6.09
N LYS A 4 16.39 25.77 6.46
CA LYS A 4 15.40 25.00 7.24
C LYS A 4 14.34 24.29 6.39
N TYR A 5 14.67 23.10 5.91
CA TYR A 5 13.91 21.87 6.18
C TYR A 5 14.91 20.71 6.16
N VAL A 6 15.28 20.31 7.36
CA VAL A 6 16.28 19.31 7.75
C VAL A 6 15.50 18.23 8.48
N PHE A 7 15.79 16.97 8.13
CA PHE A 7 15.59 15.75 8.93
C PHE A 7 14.17 15.33 9.31
N LEU A 8 13.63 14.34 8.60
CA LEU A 8 13.03 13.15 9.23
C LEU A 8 12.79 12.06 8.17
N LEU A 9 13.76 11.17 7.94
CA LEU A 9 13.55 9.87 7.26
C LEU A 9 14.78 8.96 7.40
N LEU A 10 15.34 8.94 8.60
CA LEU A 10 16.51 8.14 8.95
C LEU A 10 16.32 7.64 10.39
N PHE A 11 15.31 6.79 10.61
CA PHE A 11 15.13 6.14 11.91
C PHE A 11 14.44 4.76 11.88
N VAL A 12 14.37 4.07 10.73
CA VAL A 12 13.85 2.68 10.72
C VAL A 12 14.84 1.72 10.04
N CYS A 13 16.11 1.86 10.41
CA CYS A 13 17.04 0.73 10.48
C CYS A 13 17.55 0.73 11.93
N LEU A 14 17.41 -0.41 12.61
CA LEU A 14 17.71 -0.69 14.04
C LEU A 14 16.53 -0.56 15.02
N GLN A 15 15.75 -1.64 15.12
CA GLN A 15 15.60 -2.32 16.41
C GLN A 15 15.88 -3.82 16.23
N ASN A 16 16.95 -4.24 16.92
CA ASN A 16 17.41 -5.61 17.06
C ASN A 16 16.42 -6.45 17.90
N GLY A 17 16.37 -7.74 17.59
CA GLY A 17 16.70 -8.75 18.60
C GLY A 17 15.54 -9.50 19.26
N THR A 18 15.62 -10.84 19.11
CA THR A 18 15.39 -11.88 20.15
C THR A 18 13.94 -12.10 20.64
N ILE A 19 13.40 -13.29 20.91
CA ILE A 19 13.90 -14.68 21.11
C ILE A 19 12.67 -15.64 21.10
N PHE A 20 12.87 -16.88 20.64
CA PHE A 20 12.20 -18.18 20.94
C PHE A 20 10.73 -18.28 21.42
N SER A 21 9.96 -19.21 20.83
CA SER A 21 9.78 -20.60 21.34
C SER A 21 8.41 -21.21 20.95
N GLY A 22 8.41 -22.54 20.73
CA GLY A 22 7.23 -23.42 20.82
C GLY A 22 6.52 -23.62 19.48
N GLY A 23 6.50 -24.79 18.87
CA GLY A 23 6.48 -26.13 19.43
C GLY A 23 5.37 -26.87 18.69
N SER A 24 5.75 -27.64 17.67
CA SER A 24 4.85 -28.53 16.95
C SER A 24 4.57 -29.74 17.83
N LEU A 25 3.29 -29.99 18.14
CA LEU A 25 2.83 -31.26 18.70
C LEU A 25 1.45 -31.58 18.13
N SER A 26 1.46 -32.56 17.24
CA SER A 26 0.33 -33.34 16.77
C SER A 26 -0.02 -34.39 17.82
N SER A 27 -1.31 -34.53 18.17
CA SER A 27 -1.98 -35.80 18.47
C SER A 27 -3.39 -35.50 19.00
N GLY A 28 -4.40 -36.22 18.49
CA GLY A 28 -5.75 -36.20 19.08
C GLY A 28 -6.83 -36.67 18.12
N LYS A 29 -6.94 -37.99 17.94
CA LYS A 29 -8.12 -38.67 17.40
C LYS A 29 -9.25 -38.59 18.43
N GLN A 30 -10.48 -38.26 18.04
CA GLN A 30 -11.67 -38.74 18.74
C GLN A 30 -12.92 -38.79 17.84
N GLU A 31 -13.82 -39.68 18.24
CA GLU A 31 -14.84 -40.40 17.48
C GLU A 31 -16.08 -39.63 17.00
N SER A 32 -16.79 -40.33 16.11
CA SER A 32 -18.11 -40.07 15.54
C SER A 32 -19.25 -40.07 16.56
N VAL A 33 -20.10 -39.05 16.53
CA VAL A 33 -21.50 -39.10 16.99
C VAL A 33 -22.39 -38.35 16.01
N SER A 34 -23.53 -38.96 15.66
CA SER A 34 -24.50 -38.55 14.66
C SER A 34 -25.57 -37.58 15.20
N LYS A 35 -25.72 -36.45 14.47
CA LYS A 35 -26.89 -35.53 14.26
C LYS A 35 -27.63 -34.96 15.50
N PRO A 36 -27.93 -33.64 15.48
CA PRO A 36 -29.08 -33.15 14.70
C PRO A 36 -28.72 -32.02 13.73
N VAL A 37 -29.57 -31.87 12.72
CA VAL A 37 -29.55 -30.78 11.74
C VAL A 37 -29.81 -29.47 12.48
N ASN A 38 -28.74 -28.74 12.75
CA ASN A 38 -28.80 -27.32 13.02
C ASN A 38 -28.20 -26.66 11.80
N VAL A 39 -28.99 -25.89 11.05
CA VAL A 39 -28.45 -24.92 10.08
C VAL A 39 -27.87 -23.77 10.90
N GLU A 40 -26.86 -24.09 11.71
CA GLU A 40 -25.97 -23.11 12.26
C GLU A 40 -25.22 -22.59 11.04
N LYS A 41 -25.55 -21.35 10.62
CA LYS A 41 -24.71 -20.60 9.70
C LYS A 41 -23.35 -20.45 10.38
N LYS A 42 -22.51 -21.48 10.24
CA LYS A 42 -21.08 -21.43 10.52
C LYS A 42 -20.47 -20.51 9.47
N HIS A 43 -20.66 -19.21 9.67
CA HIS A 43 -19.68 -18.23 9.23
C HIS A 43 -18.44 -18.48 10.09
N LEU A 44 -17.71 -19.55 9.78
CA LEU A 44 -16.37 -19.79 10.29
C LEU A 44 -15.49 -18.77 9.60
N PHE A 45 -15.34 -17.64 10.29
CA PHE A 45 -14.52 -16.51 9.92
C PHE A 45 -13.08 -16.96 9.63
N SER A 46 -12.57 -16.62 8.45
CA SER A 46 -11.20 -16.80 8.00
C SER A 46 -10.78 -15.50 7.29
N ARG A 47 -9.67 -14.88 7.72
CA ARG A 47 -9.07 -13.62 7.20
C ARG A 47 -10.07 -12.55 6.67
N GLY A 48 -10.46 -11.57 7.48
CA GLY A 48 -10.86 -10.25 6.96
C GLY A 48 -12.29 -10.08 6.44
N SER A 49 -13.30 -10.16 7.30
CA SER A 49 -14.65 -9.70 6.95
C SER A 49 -14.80 -8.20 7.26
N GLY A 50 -14.43 -7.36 6.29
CA GLY A 50 -14.87 -5.98 6.21
C GLY A 50 -16.17 -5.87 5.41
N TYR A 51 -16.83 -4.72 5.45
CA TYR A 51 -18.12 -4.51 4.73
C TYR A 51 -18.01 -4.62 3.19
N TRP A 52 -16.79 -4.65 2.66
CA TRP A 52 -16.49 -4.62 1.22
C TRP A 52 -16.03 -5.96 0.65
N THR A 53 -16.02 -7.04 1.45
CA THR A 53 -15.67 -8.39 0.99
C THR A 53 -16.82 -9.37 1.27
N ASP A 54 -17.44 -9.88 0.20
CA ASP A 54 -18.34 -11.03 0.27
C ASP A 54 -17.50 -12.32 0.18
N PRO A 55 -17.68 -13.31 1.08
CA PRO A 55 -17.05 -14.63 0.95
C PRO A 55 -17.26 -15.30 -0.42
N ALA A 56 -18.36 -15.01 -1.12
CA ALA A 56 -18.60 -15.51 -2.47
C ALA A 56 -17.60 -14.94 -3.50
N ASP A 57 -17.13 -13.70 -3.30
CA ASP A 57 -16.20 -13.02 -4.22
C ASP A 57 -14.81 -13.68 -4.24
N GLU A 58 -14.42 -14.37 -3.17
CA GLU A 58 -13.15 -15.12 -3.09
C GLU A 58 -13.06 -16.23 -4.14
N SER A 59 -14.21 -16.72 -4.62
CA SER A 59 -14.31 -17.84 -5.57
C SER A 59 -14.51 -17.40 -7.03
N THR A 60 -14.65 -16.09 -7.29
CA THR A 60 -15.04 -15.59 -8.62
C THR A 60 -13.85 -15.27 -9.52
N THR A 61 -13.97 -15.60 -10.81
CA THR A 61 -12.97 -15.32 -11.86
C THR A 61 -13.22 -14.00 -12.61
N GLY A 62 -14.30 -13.27 -12.29
CA GLY A 62 -14.67 -12.03 -12.94
C GLY A 62 -13.78 -10.86 -12.53
N TRP A 63 -13.26 -10.08 -13.49
CA TRP A 63 -12.32 -8.98 -13.26
C TRP A 63 -12.79 -7.95 -12.20
N PHE A 64 -14.08 -7.63 -12.16
CA PHE A 64 -14.64 -6.65 -11.21
C PHE A 64 -14.88 -7.23 -9.81
N SER A 65 -15.04 -8.54 -9.69
CA SER A 65 -15.37 -9.22 -8.43
C SER A 65 -14.14 -9.80 -7.75
N GLN A 66 -13.12 -10.15 -8.53
CA GLN A 66 -11.89 -10.76 -8.07
C GLN A 66 -11.17 -9.92 -7.01
N LEU A 67 -10.83 -10.57 -5.90
CA LEU A 67 -10.03 -9.96 -4.85
C LEU A 67 -8.57 -9.83 -5.27
N THR A 68 -7.92 -8.80 -4.75
CA THR A 68 -6.48 -8.58 -4.93
C THR A 68 -5.70 -9.80 -4.46
N SER A 69 -4.79 -10.28 -5.30
CA SER A 69 -3.98 -11.46 -4.96
C SER A 69 -3.24 -11.29 -3.63
N PRO A 70 -3.09 -12.36 -2.82
CA PRO A 70 -2.37 -12.26 -1.56
C PRO A 70 -0.88 -11.89 -1.68
N ALA A 71 -0.30 -11.97 -2.89
CA ALA A 71 1.05 -11.50 -3.20
C ALA A 71 1.13 -9.97 -3.39
N SER A 72 0.00 -9.34 -3.72
CA SER A 72 -0.12 -7.88 -3.83
C SER A 72 -0.57 -7.24 -2.52
N GLN A 73 -1.05 -8.03 -1.57
CA GLN A 73 -1.41 -7.57 -0.23
C GLN A 73 -0.18 -7.08 0.54
N ARG A 74 -0.25 -5.89 1.15
CA ARG A 74 0.82 -5.28 1.96
C ARG A 74 0.50 -5.20 3.45
N GLU A 75 -0.78 -5.26 3.78
CA GLU A 75 -1.30 -5.25 5.15
C GLU A 75 -2.37 -6.32 5.31
N ASN A 76 -2.48 -6.89 6.52
CA ASN A 76 -3.61 -7.79 6.82
C ASN A 76 -4.93 -7.01 6.67
N TRP A 77 -5.82 -7.54 5.81
CA TRP A 77 -7.05 -6.85 5.50
C TRP A 77 -7.93 -6.68 6.73
N TYR A 78 -8.46 -5.46 6.88
CA TYR A 78 -9.41 -5.06 7.90
C TYR A 78 -8.92 -5.28 9.33
N LYS A 79 -7.60 -5.41 9.53
CA LYS A 79 -7.02 -5.61 10.86
C LYS A 79 -7.22 -4.39 11.77
N VAL A 80 -7.16 -3.18 11.19
CA VAL A 80 -7.27 -1.91 11.94
C VAL A 80 -8.68 -1.32 11.85
N SER A 81 -9.39 -1.52 10.73
CA SER A 81 -10.73 -0.99 10.50
C SER A 81 -11.58 -1.98 9.69
N PRO A 82 -12.87 -2.17 10.01
CA PRO A 82 -13.76 -3.02 9.21
C PRO A 82 -14.16 -2.40 7.86
N TYR A 83 -13.76 -1.15 7.60
CA TYR A 83 -14.11 -0.42 6.37
C TYR A 83 -12.97 -0.29 5.37
N VAL A 84 -11.72 -0.42 5.83
CA VAL A 84 -10.52 -0.17 5.02
C VAL A 84 -9.62 -1.38 5.11
N ALA A 85 -9.40 -2.06 3.98
CA ALA A 85 -8.65 -3.31 3.94
C ALA A 85 -7.21 -3.10 4.43
N GLU A 86 -6.43 -2.24 3.79
CA GLU A 86 -5.05 -1.92 4.17
C GLU A 86 -4.98 -0.51 4.74
N PHE A 87 -5.40 -0.36 5.99
CA PHE A 87 -5.62 0.93 6.64
C PHE A 87 -4.44 1.90 6.52
N TRP A 88 -3.22 1.44 6.84
CA TRP A 88 -2.04 2.31 6.82
C TRP A 88 -1.60 2.62 5.39
N CYS A 89 -1.71 1.66 4.47
CA CYS A 89 -1.45 1.87 3.05
C CYS A 89 -2.44 2.88 2.44
N ALA A 90 -3.73 2.79 2.79
CA ALA A 90 -4.76 3.69 2.30
C ALA A 90 -4.57 5.12 2.80
N ILE A 91 -4.37 5.32 4.11
CA ILE A 91 -4.22 6.67 4.69
C ILE A 91 -2.93 7.35 4.25
N SER A 92 -1.84 6.62 4.06
CA SER A 92 -0.58 7.21 3.60
C SER A 92 -0.68 7.83 2.20
N ASN A 93 -1.67 7.45 1.39
CA ASN A 93 -1.96 8.07 0.10
C ASN A 93 -2.62 9.46 0.18
N VAL A 94 -3.11 9.89 1.35
CA VAL A 94 -3.62 11.25 1.56
C VAL A 94 -2.53 12.30 1.27
N GLY A 95 -1.26 11.96 1.46
CA GLY A 95 -0.13 12.82 1.09
C GLY A 95 -0.15 13.22 -0.39
N PHE A 96 -0.44 12.28 -1.30
CA PHE A 96 -0.55 12.58 -2.73
C PHE A 96 -1.73 13.50 -3.04
N LEU A 97 -2.88 13.29 -2.37
CA LEU A 97 -4.04 14.17 -2.52
C LEU A 97 -3.71 15.61 -2.09
N TYR A 98 -3.06 15.76 -0.95
CA TYR A 98 -2.64 17.06 -0.43
C TYR A 98 -1.67 17.77 -1.37
N VAL A 99 -0.62 17.07 -1.82
CA VAL A 99 0.38 17.64 -2.74
C VAL A 99 -0.25 17.99 -4.10
N GLY A 100 -1.11 17.10 -4.61
CA GLY A 100 -1.85 17.34 -5.85
C GLY A 100 -2.75 18.57 -5.75
N TYR A 101 -3.47 18.72 -4.66
CA TYR A 101 -4.29 19.91 -4.38
C TYR A 101 -3.44 21.19 -4.29
N LYS A 102 -2.37 21.16 -3.46
CA LYS A 102 -1.43 22.29 -3.27
C LYS A 102 -0.85 22.78 -4.60
N HIS A 103 -0.53 21.87 -5.51
CA HIS A 103 0.08 22.21 -6.79
C HIS A 103 -0.89 22.33 -7.97
N ARG A 104 -2.18 22.09 -7.76
CA ARG A 104 -3.21 21.98 -8.82
C ARG A 104 -2.82 20.93 -9.88
N SER A 105 -2.30 19.78 -9.45
CA SER A 105 -2.02 18.64 -10.32
C SER A 105 -3.14 17.61 -10.20
N PRO A 106 -4.13 17.62 -11.12
CA PRO A 106 -5.22 16.65 -11.11
C PRO A 106 -4.71 15.22 -11.31
N GLU A 107 -3.57 15.03 -11.97
CA GLU A 107 -2.97 13.71 -12.19
C GLU A 107 -2.47 13.10 -10.89
N LEU A 108 -1.81 13.89 -10.04
CA LEU A 108 -1.33 13.43 -8.74
C LEU A 108 -2.50 13.17 -7.78
N MET A 109 -3.55 13.99 -7.84
CA MET A 109 -4.79 13.75 -7.10
C MET A 109 -5.47 12.45 -7.56
N ALA A 110 -5.57 12.22 -8.87
CA ALA A 110 -6.16 11.01 -9.42
C ALA A 110 -5.37 9.75 -9.04
N ALA A 111 -4.03 9.79 -9.11
CA ALA A 111 -3.18 8.69 -8.69
C ALA A 111 -3.30 8.42 -7.18
N GLY A 112 -3.28 9.47 -6.34
CA GLY A 112 -3.47 9.35 -4.91
C GLY A 112 -4.85 8.77 -4.54
N LEU A 113 -5.90 9.17 -5.25
CA LEU A 113 -7.24 8.64 -5.04
C LEU A 113 -7.35 7.18 -5.48
N ALA A 114 -6.78 6.83 -6.63
CA ALA A 114 -6.77 5.46 -7.13
C ALA A 114 -6.06 4.52 -6.15
N SER A 115 -4.90 4.93 -5.62
CA SER A 115 -4.15 4.16 -4.63
C SER A 115 -4.86 4.09 -3.28
N LEU A 116 -5.47 5.18 -2.82
CA LEU A 116 -6.29 5.15 -1.60
C LEU A 116 -7.44 4.15 -1.73
N LEU A 117 -8.14 4.13 -2.87
CA LEU A 117 -9.25 3.21 -3.13
C LEU A 117 -8.78 1.76 -3.27
N SER A 118 -7.67 1.50 -3.98
CA SER A 118 -7.12 0.14 -4.16
C SER A 118 -6.71 -0.52 -2.84
N HIS A 119 -6.20 0.27 -1.90
CA HIS A 119 -5.87 -0.20 -0.55
C HIS A 119 -7.08 -0.23 0.39
N SER A 120 -8.12 0.57 0.14
CA SER A 120 -9.34 0.53 0.95
C SER A 120 -10.25 -0.65 0.60
N ILE A 121 -10.37 -0.95 -0.70
CA ILE A 121 -11.26 -1.98 -1.24
C ILE A 121 -10.38 -2.97 -2.00
N PRO A 122 -10.26 -4.23 -1.55
CA PRO A 122 -9.24 -5.16 -2.04
C PRO A 122 -9.67 -5.83 -3.35
N LYS A 123 -10.01 -5.05 -4.38
CA LYS A 123 -10.46 -5.52 -5.69
C LYS A 123 -9.36 -5.38 -6.74
N GLN A 124 -9.19 -6.41 -7.56
CA GLN A 124 -8.09 -6.50 -8.51
C GLN A 124 -8.12 -5.40 -9.59
N TRP A 125 -9.30 -4.97 -10.01
CA TRP A 125 -9.44 -3.87 -10.97
C TRP A 125 -9.01 -2.52 -10.38
N LEU A 126 -9.27 -2.26 -9.09
CA LEU A 126 -8.80 -1.04 -8.41
C LEU A 126 -7.28 -1.01 -8.31
N LEU A 127 -6.66 -2.14 -7.97
CA LEU A 127 -5.20 -2.27 -8.00
C LEU A 127 -4.62 -2.01 -9.41
N SER A 128 -5.33 -2.40 -10.46
CA SER A 128 -4.91 -2.15 -11.84
C SER A 128 -5.00 -0.66 -12.20
N VAL A 129 -6.06 0.02 -11.76
CA VAL A 129 -6.22 1.48 -11.93
C VAL A 129 -5.13 2.25 -11.17
N ASP A 130 -4.82 1.83 -9.94
CA ASP A 130 -3.74 2.39 -9.14
C ASP A 130 -2.38 2.29 -9.86
N LYS A 131 -2.01 1.08 -10.30
CA LYS A 131 -0.77 0.88 -11.08
C LYS A 131 -0.72 1.71 -12.36
N ALA A 132 -1.84 1.84 -13.07
CA ALA A 132 -1.94 2.69 -14.25
C ALA A 132 -1.75 4.18 -13.89
N GLY A 133 -2.30 4.64 -12.77
CA GLY A 133 -2.12 5.99 -12.25
C GLY A 133 -0.65 6.30 -11.93
N VAL A 134 0.05 5.38 -11.26
CA VAL A 134 1.50 5.51 -11.00
C VAL A 134 2.29 5.61 -12.30
N LEU A 135 2.01 4.75 -13.29
CA LEU A 135 2.69 4.77 -14.59
C LEU A 135 2.44 6.09 -15.33
N PHE A 136 1.21 6.59 -15.28
CA PHE A 136 0.85 7.87 -15.89
C PHE A 136 1.61 9.04 -15.27
N VAL A 137 1.63 9.15 -13.94
CA VAL A 137 2.40 10.20 -13.22
C VAL A 137 3.90 10.08 -13.53
N LEU A 138 4.45 8.87 -13.52
CA LEU A 138 5.86 8.65 -13.86
C LEU A 138 6.18 9.08 -15.30
N SER A 139 5.32 8.75 -16.27
CA SER A 139 5.50 9.14 -17.67
C SER A 139 5.52 10.67 -17.83
N LYS A 140 4.72 11.39 -17.05
CA LYS A 140 4.70 12.85 -17.04
C LYS A 140 6.00 13.41 -16.46
N VAL A 141 6.47 12.87 -15.34
CA VAL A 141 7.77 13.26 -14.74
C VAL A 141 8.93 13.02 -15.70
N LEU A 142 8.93 11.89 -16.43
CA LEU A 142 9.98 11.59 -17.41
C LEU A 142 9.95 12.53 -18.63
N ARG A 143 8.77 13.00 -19.05
CA ARG A 143 8.66 14.02 -20.11
C ARG A 143 9.24 15.37 -19.67
N GLU A 144 9.17 15.68 -18.38
CA GLU A 144 9.74 16.88 -17.77
C GLU A 144 11.24 16.74 -17.42
N TYR A 145 11.99 15.94 -18.18
CA TYR A 145 13.41 15.66 -17.92
C TYR A 145 14.29 16.93 -17.79
N LYS A 146 13.89 18.04 -18.40
CA LYS A 146 14.56 19.35 -18.30
C LYS A 146 14.63 19.84 -16.85
N VAL A 147 13.61 19.60 -16.04
CA VAL A 147 13.58 19.98 -14.61
C VAL A 147 14.76 19.34 -13.87
N PHE A 148 15.11 18.09 -14.19
CA PHE A 148 16.24 17.39 -13.59
C PHE A 148 17.59 17.85 -14.14
N LYS A 149 17.64 18.28 -15.41
CA LYS A 149 18.84 18.87 -16.01
C LYS A 149 19.17 20.22 -15.35
N ASP A 150 18.15 21.05 -15.12
CA ASP A 150 18.30 22.40 -14.56
C ASP A 150 18.44 22.36 -13.03
N ASN A 151 17.97 21.30 -12.39
CA ASN A 151 18.06 21.08 -10.94
C ASN A 151 18.62 19.69 -10.62
N PRO A 152 19.92 19.41 -10.86
CA PRO A 152 20.51 18.08 -10.66
C PRO A 152 20.44 17.59 -9.20
N LYS A 153 20.27 18.51 -8.24
CA LYS A 153 20.04 18.18 -6.82
C LYS A 153 18.76 17.35 -6.60
N LEU A 154 17.82 17.38 -7.53
CA LEU A 154 16.60 16.57 -7.49
C LEU A 154 16.85 15.08 -7.80
N LEU A 155 17.99 14.72 -8.37
CA LEU A 155 18.33 13.31 -8.64
C LEU A 155 18.51 12.49 -7.36
N ALA A 156 19.07 13.10 -6.31
CA ALA A 156 19.27 12.42 -5.03
C ALA A 156 17.95 11.98 -4.36
N PRO A 157 16.94 12.86 -4.16
CA PRO A 157 15.66 12.43 -3.60
C PRO A 157 14.89 11.50 -4.54
N VAL A 158 15.02 11.61 -5.87
CA VAL A 158 14.47 10.63 -6.83
C VAL A 158 15.10 9.25 -6.64
N GLY A 159 16.44 9.19 -6.56
CA GLY A 159 17.17 7.96 -6.35
C GLY A 159 16.82 7.29 -5.02
N LEU A 160 16.68 8.08 -3.96
CA LEU A 160 16.25 7.59 -2.64
C LEU A 160 14.83 7.03 -2.68
N ALA A 161 13.88 7.73 -3.30
CA ALA A 161 12.53 7.21 -3.46
C ALA A 161 12.54 5.90 -4.26
N GLY A 162 13.28 5.85 -5.36
CA GLY A 162 13.45 4.62 -6.15
C GLY A 162 14.01 3.46 -5.34
N LEU A 163 15.00 3.71 -4.48
CA LEU A 163 15.56 2.70 -3.58
C LEU A 163 14.50 2.19 -2.58
N ILE A 164 13.72 3.09 -1.98
CA ILE A 164 12.63 2.73 -1.06
C ILE A 164 11.60 1.85 -1.78
N ASN A 165 11.21 2.17 -3.02
CA ASN A 165 10.29 1.34 -3.81
C ASN A 165 10.85 -0.06 -4.10
N LEU A 166 12.14 -0.16 -4.40
CA LEU A 166 12.79 -1.45 -4.62
C LEU A 166 12.83 -2.28 -3.33
N THR A 167 13.13 -1.65 -2.20
CA THR A 167 13.08 -2.29 -0.88
C THR A 167 11.66 -2.75 -0.54
N ASP A 168 10.66 -1.91 -0.79
CA ASP A 168 9.25 -2.29 -0.62
C ASP A 168 8.88 -3.48 -1.50
N ALA A 169 9.19 -3.45 -2.80
CA ALA A 169 8.91 -4.54 -3.72
C ALA A 169 9.61 -5.86 -3.35
N TYR A 170 10.79 -5.78 -2.74
CA TYR A 170 11.50 -6.94 -2.22
C TYR A 170 10.82 -7.49 -0.95
N LEU A 171 10.51 -6.62 0.01
CA LEU A 171 9.91 -6.99 1.30
C LEU A 171 8.43 -7.36 1.20
N ALA A 172 7.74 -6.89 0.16
CA ALA A 172 6.37 -7.24 -0.20
C ALA A 172 6.12 -8.76 -0.31
N ARG A 173 7.17 -9.55 -0.54
CA ARG A 173 7.11 -11.01 -0.57
C ARG A 173 6.87 -11.63 0.82
N ASN A 174 7.20 -10.87 1.88
CA ASN A 174 7.01 -11.24 3.27
C ASN A 174 5.82 -10.48 3.85
N LYS A 175 4.72 -11.19 4.09
CA LYS A 175 3.52 -10.59 4.70
C LYS A 175 3.85 -10.02 6.09
N GLY A 176 3.32 -8.85 6.39
CA GLY A 176 3.48 -8.18 7.70
C GLY A 176 4.47 -7.01 7.73
N TYR A 177 5.22 -6.78 6.65
CA TYR A 177 6.08 -5.60 6.50
C TYR A 177 5.35 -4.46 5.79
N THR A 178 4.39 -3.83 6.48
CA THR A 178 3.59 -2.71 5.94
C THR A 178 4.35 -1.38 5.94
N LEU A 179 5.30 -1.21 6.86
CA LEU A 179 6.02 0.05 7.07
C LEU A 179 6.83 0.52 5.85
N PRO A 180 7.60 -0.34 5.13
CA PRO A 180 8.28 0.07 3.90
C PRO A 180 7.33 0.67 2.86
N HIS A 181 6.14 0.10 2.71
CA HIS A 181 5.14 0.55 1.75
C HIS A 181 4.56 1.93 2.10
N VAL A 182 4.26 2.13 3.39
CA VAL A 182 3.82 3.43 3.92
C VAL A 182 4.90 4.50 3.74
N VAL A 183 6.15 4.15 4.04
CA VAL A 183 7.30 5.05 3.86
C VAL A 183 7.51 5.39 2.39
N TRP A 184 7.29 4.44 1.49
CA TRP A 184 7.28 4.68 0.05
C TRP A 184 6.25 5.75 -0.34
N HIS A 185 4.98 5.61 0.06
CA HIS A 185 3.93 6.60 -0.27
C HIS A 185 4.30 8.01 0.21
N LEU A 186 4.73 8.14 1.48
CA LEU A 186 5.08 9.43 2.05
C LEU A 186 6.31 10.06 1.36
N SER A 187 7.32 9.24 1.07
CA SER A 187 8.55 9.70 0.38
C SER A 187 8.26 10.14 -1.05
N ALA A 188 7.41 9.39 -1.76
CA ALA A 188 6.99 9.72 -3.11
C ALA A 188 6.13 10.99 -3.16
N ALA A 189 5.21 11.18 -2.20
CA ALA A 189 4.43 12.42 -2.09
C ALA A 189 5.32 13.64 -1.81
N LEU A 190 6.28 13.51 -0.88
CA LEU A 190 7.25 14.57 -0.58
C LEU A 190 8.12 14.90 -1.79
N LEU A 191 8.61 13.88 -2.50
CA LEU A 191 9.38 14.06 -3.71
C LEU A 191 8.57 14.82 -4.78
N ALA A 192 7.30 14.45 -4.97
CA ALA A 192 6.41 15.16 -5.88
C ALA A 192 6.26 16.64 -5.49
N ASP A 193 6.12 16.96 -4.20
CA ASP A 193 6.06 18.35 -3.71
C ASP A 193 7.34 19.13 -4.05
N VAL A 194 8.50 18.53 -3.83
CA VAL A 194 9.81 19.15 -4.11
C VAL A 194 9.99 19.38 -5.61
N VAL A 195 9.70 18.38 -6.44
CA VAL A 195 9.84 18.48 -7.91
C VAL A 195 8.88 19.52 -8.47
N LEU A 196 7.61 19.51 -8.07
CA LEU A 196 6.61 20.47 -8.55
C LEU A 196 6.90 21.90 -8.06
N THR A 197 7.48 22.05 -6.87
CA THR A 197 7.93 23.36 -6.37
C THR A 197 9.12 23.88 -7.17
N ALA A 198 10.06 23.01 -7.55
CA ALA A 198 11.22 23.39 -8.36
C ALA A 198 10.81 23.75 -9.81
N ALA A 199 9.85 23.02 -10.40
CA ALA A 199 9.39 23.25 -11.77
C ALA A 199 8.61 24.58 -11.96
N LYS A 200 8.13 25.19 -10.87
CA LYS A 200 7.45 26.50 -10.90
C LYS A 200 8.42 27.70 -10.87
N ARG A 201 9.72 27.47 -10.73
CA ARG A 201 10.75 28.51 -10.69
C ARG A 201 11.44 28.61 -12.05
#